data_AF-A0A256I0R2-F1
#
_entry.id   AF-A0A256I0R2-F1
#
_cell.length_a   1.000
_cell.length_b   1.000
_cell.length_c   1.000
_cell.angle_alpha   90.00
_cell.angle_beta   90.00
_cell.angle_gamma   90.00
#
_symmetry.space_group_name_H-M   'P 1'
#
loop_
_entity.id
_entity.type
_entity.pdbx_description
1 polymer ?
#
loop_
_entity_poly.entity_id
_entity_poly.type
_entity_poly.pdbx_seq_one_letter_code
_entity_poly.pdbx_strand_id
1 'polypeptide(L)' 'MSAVPEPQSITDYVADGARIAAILLIWGVIAAFFSYGVTEFTSSFERVFTQLGELLIVVGFLNALLYMLYRTVDYWHETA' A
#
# COMPACT_ATOMS: atom_id res chain seq x y z
N MET A 1 2.83 -3.49 38.64
CA MET A 1 1.82 -4.32 37.94
C MET A 1 1.75 -3.77 36.53
N SER A 2 2.19 -4.54 35.54
CA SER A 2 2.06 -4.15 34.13
C SER A 2 0.57 -4.14 33.81
N ALA A 3 0.00 -2.96 33.55
CA ALA A 3 -1.37 -2.88 33.08
C ALA A 3 -1.43 -3.60 31.73
N VAL A 4 -2.42 -4.47 31.53
CA VAL A 4 -2.66 -5.08 30.22
C VAL A 4 -3.06 -3.92 29.29
N PRO A 5 -2.40 -3.75 28.13
CA PRO A 5 -2.77 -2.69 27.19
C PRO A 5 -4.23 -2.85 26.77
N GLU A 6 -5.00 -1.76 26.76
CA GLU A 6 -6.37 -1.83 26.27
C GLU A 6 -6.37 -2.23 24.78
N PRO A 7 -7.26 -3.16 24.38
CA PRO A 7 -7.35 -3.57 22.99
C PRO A 7 -7.77 -2.38 22.11
N GLN A 8 -7.14 -2.26 20.93
CA GLN A 8 -7.53 -1.26 19.93
C GLN A 8 -9.02 -1.32 19.62
N SER A 9 -9.63 -0.15 19.42
CA SER A 9 -11.03 -0.09 19.00
C SER A 9 -11.18 -0.72 17.62
N ILE A 10 -12.34 -1.34 17.37
CA ILE A 10 -12.67 -1.91 16.07
C ILE A 10 -12.62 -0.83 14.98
N THR A 11 -12.97 0.41 15.32
CA THR A 11 -12.92 1.57 14.42
C THR A 11 -11.51 1.86 13.94
N ASP A 12 -10.52 1.83 14.84
CA ASP A 12 -9.12 2.08 14.50
C ASP A 12 -8.56 0.98 13.60
N TYR A 13 -8.89 -0.27 13.91
CA TYR A 13 -8.53 -1.42 13.08
C TYR A 13 -9.08 -1.31 11.65
N VAL A 14 -10.36 -0.95 11.51
CA VAL A 14 -10.99 -0.76 10.20
C VAL A 14 -10.37 0.44 9.45
N ALA A 15 -10.04 1.52 10.16
CA ALA A 15 -9.38 2.68 9.55
C ALA A 15 -7.99 2.34 9.01
N ASP A 16 -7.22 1.52 9.73
CA ASP A 16 -5.91 1.03 9.26
C ASP A 16 -6.05 0.14 8.02
N GLY A 17 -7.02 -0.77 8.02
CA GLY A 17 -7.35 -1.59 6.84
C GLY A 17 -7.76 -0.75 5.63
N ALA A 18 -8.57 0.29 5.84
CA ALA A 18 -9.00 1.21 4.78
C ALA A 18 -7.82 1.99 4.18
N ARG A 19 -6.84 2.41 4.99
CA ARG A 19 -5.64 3.10 4.52
C ARG A 19 -4.77 2.18 3.66
N ILE A 20 -4.58 0.94 4.08
CA ILE A 20 -3.86 -0.07 3.30
C ILE A 20 -4.56 -0.32 1.97
N ALA A 21 -5.89 -0.50 1.99
CA ALA A 21 -6.69 -0.67 0.78
C ALA A 21 -6.56 0.53 -0.16
N ALA A 22 -6.58 1.76 0.37
CA ALA A 22 -6.39 2.98 -0.40
C ALA A 22 -5.00 3.04 -1.05
N ILE A 23 -3.93 2.71 -0.31
CA ILE A 23 -2.57 2.65 -0.86
C ILE A 23 -2.53 1.66 -2.04
N LEU A 24 -3.00 0.43 -1.83
CA LEU A 24 -2.99 -0.60 -2.87
C LEU A 24 -3.85 -0.21 -4.07
N LEU A 25 -5.00 0.42 -3.84
CA LEU A 25 -5.90 0.88 -4.91
C LEU A 25 -5.25 1.99 -5.74
N ILE A 26 -4.66 3.00 -5.11
CA ILE A 26 -4.00 4.11 -5.82
C ILE A 26 -2.86 3.57 -6.68
N TRP A 27 -1.96 2.78 -6.10
CA TRP A 27 -0.83 2.23 -6.84
C TRP A 27 -1.28 1.22 -7.90
N GLY A 28 -2.30 0.42 -7.63
CA GLY A 28 -2.89 -0.50 -8.59
C GLY A 28 -3.49 0.21 -9.80
N VAL A 29 -4.20 1.33 -9.59
CA VAL A 29 -4.75 2.14 -10.68
C VAL A 29 -3.62 2.75 -11.53
N ILE A 30 -2.58 3.30 -10.90
CA ILE A 30 -1.44 3.87 -11.63
C ILE A 30 -0.73 2.77 -12.42
N ALA A 31 -0.48 1.60 -11.80
CA ALA A 31 0.13 0.46 -12.47
C ALA A 31 -0.71 -0.02 -13.67
N ALA A 32 -2.02 -0.17 -13.49
CA ALA A 32 -2.93 -0.58 -14.57
C ALA A 32 -2.93 0.43 -15.73
N PHE A 33 -2.87 1.73 -15.43
CA PHE A 33 -2.74 2.76 -16.45
C PHE A 33 -1.47 2.57 -17.30
N PHE A 34 -0.32 2.29 -16.68
CA PHE A 34 0.92 2.06 -17.42
C PHE A 34 0.97 0.72 -18.16
N SER A 35 0.45 -0.35 -17.56
CA SER A 35 0.46 -1.68 -18.17
C SER A 35 -0.52 -1.82 -19.34
N TYR A 36 -1.66 -1.12 -19.31
CA TYR A 36 -2.74 -1.30 -20.29
C TYR A 36 -3.14 -0.03 -21.02
N GLY A 37 -3.04 1.13 -20.37
CA GLY A 37 -3.52 2.40 -20.94
C GLY A 37 -2.54 3.07 -21.91
N VAL A 38 -1.23 2.85 -21.76
CA VAL A 38 -0.20 3.53 -22.58
C VAL A 38 0.31 2.67 -23.75
N THR A 39 0.18 1.35 -23.64
CA THR A 39 0.66 0.39 -24.65
C THR A 39 -0.02 0.58 -26.01
N GLU A 40 -1.28 1.03 -26.01
CA GLU A 40 -2.06 1.28 -27.22
C GLU A 40 -1.64 2.55 -27.98
N PHE A 41 -0.96 3.50 -27.31
CA PHE A 41 -0.52 4.77 -27.93
C PHE A 41 0.91 4.74 -28.46
N THR A 42 1.77 3.85 -27.97
CA THR A 42 3.20 3.81 -28.33
C THR A 42 3.76 2.39 -28.36
N SER A 43 3.72 1.75 -29.54
CA SER A 43 4.29 0.41 -29.75
C SER A 43 5.81 0.35 -29.53
N SER A 44 6.54 1.44 -29.75
CA SER A 44 8.00 1.50 -29.56
C SER A 44 8.45 1.43 -28.09
N PHE A 45 7.56 1.77 -27.16
CA PHE A 45 7.88 1.84 -25.73
C PHE A 45 7.01 0.91 -24.86
N GLU A 46 6.21 0.04 -25.49
CA GLU A 46 5.31 -0.90 -24.82
C GLU A 46 6.01 -1.66 -23.69
N ARG A 47 7.19 -2.25 -23.96
CA ARG A 47 7.97 -2.98 -22.96
C ARG A 47 8.37 -2.12 -21.75
N VAL A 48 8.72 -0.86 -21.97
CA VAL A 48 9.14 0.05 -20.90
C VAL A 48 7.94 0.40 -20.02
N PHE A 49 6.79 0.68 -20.62
CA PHE A 49 5.57 1.03 -19.87
C PHE A 49 5.01 -0.16 -19.10
N THR A 50 5.04 -1.37 -19.66
CA THR A 50 4.66 -2.58 -18.92
C THR A 50 5.57 -2.82 -17.72
N GLN A 51 6.89 -2.67 -17.87
CA GLN A 51 7.84 -2.78 -16.77
C GLN A 51 7.63 -1.70 -15.70
N LEU A 52 7.29 -0.47 -16.10
CA LEU A 52 6.91 0.59 -15.17
C LEU A 52 5.66 0.20 -14.38
N GLY A 53 4.65 -0.36 -15.04
CA GLY A 53 3.45 -0.87 -14.37
C GLY A 53 3.76 -1.94 -13.32
N GLU A 54 4.57 -2.93 -13.66
CA GLU A 54 5.03 -3.96 -12.71
C GLU A 54 5.78 -3.35 -11.52
N LEU A 55 6.70 -2.41 -11.78
CA LEU A 55 7.46 -1.74 -10.73
C LEU A 55 6.55 -0.93 -9.79
N LEU A 56 5.52 -0.29 -10.32
CA LEU A 56 4.54 0.47 -9.54
C LEU A 56 3.69 -0.43 -8.62
N ILE A 57 3.38 -1.66 -9.03
CA ILE A 57 2.73 -2.64 -8.15
C ILE A 57 3.64 -2.97 -6.97
N VAL A 58 4.92 -3.25 -7.25
CA VAL A 58 5.91 -3.56 -6.20
C VAL A 58 6.06 -2.38 -5.24
N VAL A 59 6.15 -1.16 -5.76
CA VAL A 59 6.21 0.06 -4.95
C VAL A 59 4.96 0.21 -4.08
N GLY A 60 3.77 0.00 -4.63
CA GLY A 60 2.53 0.08 -3.87
C GLY A 60 2.44 -0.96 -2.76
N PHE A 61 2.86 -2.19 -3.04
CA PHE A 61 2.95 -3.25 -2.04
C PHE A 61 3.94 -2.90 -0.92
N LEU A 62 5.14 -2.42 -1.28
CA LEU A 62 6.13 -1.97 -0.29
C LEU A 62 5.62 -0.81 0.55
N ASN A 63 4.87 0.12 -0.05
CA ASN A 63 4.29 1.25 0.67
C ASN A 63 3.23 0.80 1.69
N ALA A 64 2.35 -0.13 1.30
CA ALA A 64 1.38 -0.75 2.20
C ALA A 64 2.08 -1.52 3.34
N LEU A 65 3.15 -2.25 3.03
CA LEU A 65 3.95 -2.96 4.03
C LEU A 65 4.63 -1.99 5.01
N LEU A 66 5.22 -0.91 4.51
CA LEU A 66 5.83 0.13 5.34
C LEU A 66 4.80 0.79 6.26
N TYR A 67 3.60 1.08 5.76
CA TYR A 67 2.50 1.59 6.58
C TYR A 67 2.16 0.62 7.72
N MET A 68 2.04 -0.67 7.41
CA MET A 68 1.73 -1.70 8.40
C MET A 68 2.84 -1.84 9.45
N LEU A 69 4.12 -1.80 9.04
CA LEU A 69 5.25 -1.82 9.97
C LEU A 69 5.31 -0.57 10.85
N TYR A 70 5.12 0.61 10.27
CA TYR A 70 5.02 1.86 11.02
C TYR A 70 3.92 1.76 12.09
N ARG A 71 2.72 1.33 11.69
CA ARG A 71 1.59 1.20 12.63
C ARG A 71 1.84 0.18 13.73
N THR A 72 2.54 -0.90 13.40
CA THR A 72 2.95 -1.91 14.39
C THR A 72 3.89 -1.29 15.42
N VAL A 73 4.94 -0.58 14.98
CA VAL A 73 5.91 0.07 15.88
C VAL A 73 5.24 1.13 16.74
N ASP A 74 4.36 1.94 16.14
CA ASP A 74 3.57 2.97 16.80
C ASP A 74 2.72 2.38 17.93
N TYR A 75 2.00 1.28 17.66
CA TYR A 75 1.25 0.56 18.68
C TYR A 75 2.14 0.05 19.81
N TRP A 76 3.28 -0.56 19.50
CA TRP A 76 4.22 -1.00 20.53
C TRP A 76 4.71 0.16 21.39
N HIS A 77 4.96 1.33 20.80
CA HIS A 77 5.39 2.52 21.52
C HIS A 77 4.29 3.08 22.44
N GLU A 78 3.03 3.07 22.02
CA GLU A 78 1.90 3.50 22.84
C GLU A 78 1.64 2.55 24.03
N THR A 79 2.02 1.28 23.89
CA THR A 79 1.79 0.23 24.92
C THR A 79 2.96 -0.01 25.90
N ALA A 80 4.12 0.61 25.67
CA ALA A 80 5.34 0.45 26.49
C ALA A 80 5.45 1.51 27.59
#